data_AF-A0A2M6ZNY8-F1
#
_entry.id   AF-A0A2M6ZNY8-F1
#
_cell.length_a   1.000
_cell.length_b   1.000
_cell.length_c   1.000
_cell.angle_alpha   90.00
_cell.angle_beta   90.00
_cell.angle_gamma   90.00
#
_symmetry.space_group_name_H-M   'P 1'
#
loop_
_entity.id
_entity.type
_entity.pdbx_description
1 polymer ?
#
loop_
_entity_poly.entity_id
_entity_poly.type
_entity_poly.pdbx_seq_one_letter_code
_entity_poly.pdbx_strand_id
1 'polypeptide(L)'
;MIHLGEYDPRLEGIWWVEEAGMSCNVYVLNEGRTLIDAGNYYGMLHELSQEFDISLLEQVFITHCHFDHVGGMGELFDWSKPKVYGHMDTLPYINFRNVPFMKIMEKSGRLDQVVMLRGGERIPVGPYLLEVIPTPGHTRGDICLYEHHNRILFSGDTAFPSSPTENILSDADKQLGNMDQQVASLARLVPYAVDFLLPGHGMPAFSDGGDHVLNAYIETRKSVEEDPRQPYLDAARMLSEAGRPEKALECYNMALMLDPANVEALVYKATTLTELSHYDEALEIFNRILKVAPDLLEAMMGKGFALMGLGRVDEALQLPGFAARLKELV
;
A
#
# COMPACT_ATOMS: atom_id res chain seq x y z
N MET A 1 -19.65 -1.48 16.62
CA MET A 1 -19.04 -0.36 15.89
C MET A 1 -18.13 0.33 16.87
N ILE A 2 -16.89 0.55 16.47
CA ILE A 2 -15.82 1.01 17.35
C ILE A 2 -15.30 2.33 16.80
N HIS A 3 -15.17 3.36 17.64
CA HIS A 3 -14.58 4.61 17.24
C HIS A 3 -13.05 4.52 17.30
N LEU A 4 -12.37 4.71 16.17
CA LEU A 4 -10.94 4.44 16.07
C LEU A 4 -10.06 5.47 16.80
N GLY A 5 -10.61 6.65 17.12
CA GLY A 5 -9.97 7.65 17.99
C GLY A 5 -9.62 7.11 19.39
N GLU A 6 -10.26 6.02 19.83
CA GLU A 6 -9.93 5.32 21.08
C GLU A 6 -8.57 4.62 21.04
N TYR A 7 -8.05 4.28 19.84
CA TYR A 7 -6.74 3.65 19.66
C TYR A 7 -5.64 4.68 19.39
N ASP A 8 -5.89 5.66 18.53
CA ASP A 8 -4.98 6.77 18.25
C ASP A 8 -5.79 8.02 17.85
N PRO A 9 -5.51 9.20 18.44
CA PRO A 9 -6.25 10.43 18.16
C PRO A 9 -6.17 10.90 16.70
N ARG A 10 -5.23 10.41 15.89
CA ARG A 10 -5.17 10.68 14.44
C ARG A 10 -6.28 9.96 13.65
N LEU A 11 -6.94 8.97 14.27
CA LEU A 11 -8.07 8.24 13.71
C LEU A 11 -9.42 8.77 14.23
N GLU A 12 -9.41 9.87 14.99
CA GLU A 12 -10.63 10.58 15.42
C GLU A 12 -11.53 10.89 14.23
N GLY A 13 -12.83 10.54 14.32
CA GLY A 13 -13.80 10.74 13.25
C GLY A 13 -13.89 9.58 12.25
N ILE A 14 -13.22 8.46 12.53
CA ILE A 14 -13.34 7.20 11.79
C ILE A 14 -13.93 6.14 12.73
N TRP A 15 -14.99 5.48 12.29
CA TRP A 15 -15.54 4.32 12.97
C TRP A 15 -15.32 3.07 12.13
N TRP A 16 -15.06 1.98 12.83
CA TRP A 16 -14.92 0.65 12.26
C TRP A 16 -16.11 -0.21 12.68
N VAL A 17 -16.89 -0.64 11.70
CA VAL A 17 -17.86 -1.72 11.85
C VAL A 17 -17.12 -3.00 11.49
N GLU A 18 -16.82 -3.79 12.53
CA GLU A 18 -16.13 -5.08 12.39
C GLU A 18 -16.93 -6.03 11.49
N GLU A 19 -16.21 -6.84 10.73
CA GLU A 19 -16.82 -7.91 9.96
C GLU A 19 -17.69 -8.83 10.85
N ALA A 20 -18.94 -9.05 10.43
CA ALA A 20 -19.86 -9.97 11.10
C ALA A 20 -20.14 -11.18 10.20
N GLY A 21 -19.58 -12.34 10.55
CA GLY A 21 -19.80 -13.60 9.83
C GLY A 21 -18.99 -13.69 8.53
N MET A 22 -19.66 -13.59 7.38
CA MET A 22 -19.03 -13.63 6.05
C MET A 22 -19.10 -12.24 5.36
N SER A 23 -19.05 -11.17 6.16
CA SER A 23 -19.07 -9.77 5.68
C SER A 23 -17.65 -9.21 5.66
N CYS A 24 -17.46 -8.06 5.02
CA CYS A 24 -16.25 -7.24 5.20
C CYS A 24 -16.40 -6.27 6.39
N ASN A 25 -15.27 -5.67 6.77
CA ASN A 25 -15.20 -4.45 7.54
C ASN A 25 -15.84 -3.30 6.76
N VAL A 26 -16.58 -2.44 7.47
CA VAL A 26 -17.08 -1.18 6.92
C VAL A 26 -16.50 -0.03 7.72
N TYR A 27 -15.97 0.97 7.03
CA TYR A 27 -15.47 2.19 7.67
C TYR A 27 -16.44 3.32 7.47
N VAL A 28 -16.75 4.01 8.56
CA VAL A 28 -17.65 5.15 8.59
C VAL A 28 -16.83 6.41 8.85
N LEU A 29 -17.00 7.42 8.00
CA LEU A 29 -16.28 8.68 8.08
C LEU A 29 -17.27 9.84 8.02
N ASN A 30 -16.78 11.03 8.38
CA ASN A 30 -17.51 12.29 8.23
C ASN A 30 -18.90 12.24 8.90
N GLU A 31 -18.92 11.84 10.19
CA GLU A 31 -20.13 11.78 11.01
C GLU A 31 -21.26 10.92 10.38
N GLY A 32 -20.91 9.79 9.78
CA GLY A 32 -21.89 8.89 9.15
C GLY A 32 -22.27 9.23 7.71
N ARG A 33 -21.71 10.30 7.13
CA ARG A 33 -22.04 10.73 5.76
C ARG A 33 -21.25 9.99 4.69
N THR A 34 -20.23 9.23 5.06
CA THR A 34 -19.43 8.46 4.10
C THR A 34 -19.15 7.06 4.62
N LEU A 35 -19.35 6.07 3.76
CA LEU A 35 -18.94 4.69 3.99
C LEU A 35 -17.84 4.29 3.02
N ILE A 36 -16.90 3.47 3.50
CA ILE A 36 -16.03 2.66 2.66
C ILE A 36 -16.49 1.22 2.82
N ASP A 37 -16.93 0.65 1.69
CA ASP A 37 -17.71 -0.56 1.55
C ASP A 37 -19.05 -0.53 2.29
N ALA A 38 -19.88 -1.55 2.03
CA ALA A 38 -21.24 -1.66 2.52
C ALA A 38 -21.51 -2.98 3.25
N GLY A 39 -20.53 -3.88 3.36
CA GLY A 39 -20.71 -5.19 3.96
C GLY A 39 -21.71 -6.06 3.21
N ASN A 40 -22.12 -7.17 3.82
CA ASN A 40 -23.31 -7.95 3.41
C ASN A 40 -24.21 -8.35 4.59
N TYR A 41 -23.91 -7.83 5.77
CA TYR A 41 -24.57 -8.18 7.02
C TYR A 41 -25.92 -7.46 7.19
N TYR A 42 -27.00 -8.24 7.30
CA TYR A 42 -28.32 -7.73 7.69
C TYR A 42 -28.29 -7.30 9.16
N GLY A 43 -28.29 -6.00 9.42
CA GLY A 43 -28.19 -5.43 10.77
C GLY A 43 -27.17 -4.28 10.86
N MET A 44 -26.25 -4.17 9.90
CA MET A 44 -25.28 -3.07 9.85
C MET A 44 -25.99 -1.70 9.86
N LEU A 45 -27.06 -1.53 9.09
CA LEU A 45 -27.83 -0.27 9.13
C LEU A 45 -28.49 0.01 10.47
N HIS A 46 -29.00 -1.02 11.15
CA HIS A 46 -29.56 -0.84 12.48
C HIS A 46 -28.48 -0.32 13.43
N GLU A 47 -27.30 -0.93 13.41
CA GLU A 47 -26.15 -0.51 14.21
C GLU A 47 -25.69 0.91 13.87
N LEU A 48 -25.51 1.23 12.58
CA LEU A 48 -25.17 2.59 12.17
C LEU A 48 -26.24 3.60 12.62
N SER A 49 -27.53 3.26 12.54
CA SER A 49 -28.63 4.16 12.92
C SER A 49 -28.73 4.45 14.42
N GLN A 50 -28.02 3.71 15.27
CA GLN A 50 -27.94 4.00 16.71
C GLN A 50 -27.07 5.23 16.99
N GLU A 51 -26.10 5.51 16.12
CA GLU A 51 -25.11 6.59 16.28
C GLU A 51 -25.27 7.71 15.22
N PHE A 52 -25.74 7.38 14.02
CA PHE A 52 -25.83 8.31 12.89
C PHE A 52 -27.23 8.37 12.28
N ASP A 53 -27.57 9.54 11.73
CA ASP A 53 -28.74 9.67 10.86
C ASP A 53 -28.40 9.20 9.44
N ILE A 54 -28.70 7.93 9.15
CA ILE A 54 -28.39 7.28 7.87
C ILE A 54 -29.11 7.94 6.68
N SER A 55 -30.20 8.69 6.93
CA SER A 55 -30.85 9.44 5.85
C SER A 55 -29.95 10.55 5.27
N LEU A 56 -28.90 10.94 6.00
CA LEU A 56 -27.89 11.91 5.61
C LEU A 56 -26.67 11.29 4.93
N LEU A 57 -26.65 9.99 4.67
CA LEU A 57 -25.55 9.35 3.95
C LEU A 57 -25.40 9.94 2.55
N GLU A 58 -24.21 10.48 2.26
CA GLU A 58 -23.93 11.21 1.03
C GLU A 58 -23.08 10.39 0.04
N GLN A 59 -22.18 9.56 0.55
CA GLN A 59 -21.14 8.91 -0.25
C GLN A 59 -20.88 7.48 0.21
N VAL A 60 -20.70 6.56 -0.73
CA VAL A 60 -20.22 5.21 -0.49
C VAL A 60 -19.09 4.94 -1.47
N PHE A 61 -17.92 4.58 -0.96
CA PHE A 61 -16.81 4.10 -1.76
C PHE A 61 -16.84 2.57 -1.78
N ILE A 62 -16.67 1.99 -2.96
CA ILE A 62 -16.57 0.55 -3.15
C ILE A 62 -15.13 0.23 -3.50
N THR A 63 -14.45 -0.52 -2.63
CA THR A 63 -13.05 -0.92 -2.83
C THR A 63 -12.94 -1.91 -3.99
N HIS A 64 -13.83 -2.89 -4.07
CA HIS A 64 -13.90 -3.85 -5.17
C HIS A 64 -15.27 -4.56 -5.25
N CYS A 65 -15.44 -5.50 -6.19
CA CYS A 65 -16.77 -5.98 -6.59
C CYS A 65 -17.33 -7.19 -5.83
N HIS A 66 -16.65 -7.75 -4.82
CA HIS A 66 -17.15 -8.93 -4.13
C HIS A 66 -18.39 -8.65 -3.28
N PHE A 67 -19.21 -9.69 -3.10
CA PHE A 67 -20.56 -9.55 -2.55
C PHE A 67 -20.57 -9.14 -1.08
N ASP A 68 -19.59 -9.58 -0.31
CA ASP A 68 -19.30 -9.19 1.07
C ASP A 68 -18.92 -7.73 1.25
N HIS A 69 -18.50 -7.03 0.19
CA HIS A 69 -18.23 -5.58 0.21
C HIS A 69 -19.42 -4.75 -0.26
N VAL A 70 -20.21 -5.26 -1.20
CA VAL A 70 -21.27 -4.50 -1.88
C VAL A 70 -22.69 -4.91 -1.48
N GLY A 71 -22.84 -6.01 -0.75
CA GLY A 71 -24.10 -6.68 -0.42
C GLY A 71 -25.14 -5.77 0.26
N GLY A 72 -24.68 -4.92 1.17
CA GLY A 72 -25.51 -4.00 1.95
C GLY A 72 -26.03 -2.79 1.18
N MET A 73 -25.57 -2.55 -0.05
CA MET A 73 -25.99 -1.40 -0.87
C MET A 73 -27.49 -1.36 -1.12
N GLY A 74 -28.13 -2.51 -1.27
CA GLY A 74 -29.58 -2.58 -1.47
C GLY A 74 -30.35 -1.93 -0.31
N GLU A 75 -29.96 -2.24 0.92
CA GLU A 75 -30.55 -1.66 2.12
C GLU A 75 -30.24 -0.17 2.21
N LEU A 76 -29.00 0.25 1.94
CA LEU A 76 -28.60 1.66 1.97
C LEU A 76 -29.48 2.54 1.07
N PHE A 77 -29.89 2.04 -0.09
CA PHE A 77 -30.73 2.77 -1.04
C PHE A 77 -32.18 2.96 -0.61
N ASP A 78 -32.67 2.17 0.33
CA ASP A 78 -34.02 2.33 0.90
C ASP A 78 -34.08 3.52 1.87
N TRP A 79 -32.94 3.87 2.49
CA TRP A 79 -32.84 4.92 3.50
C TRP A 79 -32.25 6.23 2.96
N SER A 80 -31.39 6.16 1.95
CA SER A 80 -30.67 7.32 1.43
C SER A 80 -30.42 7.26 -0.09
N LYS A 81 -29.83 8.33 -0.63
CA LYS A 81 -29.45 8.44 -2.05
C LYS A 81 -27.99 8.87 -2.19
N PRO A 82 -27.03 8.05 -1.72
CA PRO A 82 -25.63 8.42 -1.74
C PRO A 82 -25.08 8.33 -3.16
N LYS A 83 -24.04 9.11 -3.42
CA LYS A 83 -23.14 8.86 -4.55
C LYS A 83 -22.37 7.57 -4.28
N VAL A 84 -22.27 6.72 -5.30
CA VAL A 84 -21.50 5.48 -5.26
C VAL A 84 -20.24 5.68 -6.08
N TYR A 85 -19.11 5.74 -5.39
CA TYR A 85 -17.79 5.83 -5.97
C TYR A 85 -17.21 4.43 -6.12
N GLY A 86 -16.75 4.09 -7.31
CA GLY A 86 -16.03 2.84 -7.54
C GLY A 86 -15.24 2.92 -8.83
N HIS A 87 -14.20 2.11 -8.94
CA HIS A 87 -13.40 2.07 -10.16
C HIS A 87 -14.25 1.69 -11.37
N MET A 88 -13.94 2.27 -12.53
CA MET A 88 -14.64 1.97 -13.78
C MET A 88 -14.58 0.49 -14.18
N ASP A 89 -13.55 -0.24 -13.72
CA ASP A 89 -13.39 -1.68 -13.92
C ASP A 89 -13.90 -2.52 -12.73
N THR A 90 -14.57 -1.91 -11.75
CA THR A 90 -15.24 -2.58 -10.62
C THR A 90 -16.75 -2.56 -10.81
N LEU A 91 -17.32 -1.37 -11.01
CA LEU A 91 -18.78 -1.17 -11.02
C LEU A 91 -19.55 -2.05 -12.04
N PRO A 92 -19.04 -2.31 -13.26
CA PRO A 92 -19.70 -3.21 -14.20
C PRO A 92 -19.72 -4.68 -13.78
N TYR A 93 -18.83 -5.09 -12.86
CA TYR A 93 -18.70 -6.47 -12.39
C TYR A 93 -19.50 -6.76 -11.13
N ILE A 94 -19.96 -5.73 -10.43
CA ILE A 94 -20.88 -5.89 -9.30
C ILE A 94 -22.18 -6.51 -9.81
N ASN A 95 -22.58 -7.61 -9.18
CA ASN A 95 -23.75 -8.37 -9.58
C ASN A 95 -24.56 -8.85 -8.37
N PHE A 96 -25.84 -8.48 -8.34
CA PHE A 96 -26.76 -8.89 -7.29
C PHE A 96 -27.75 -9.91 -7.82
N ARG A 97 -27.59 -11.19 -7.42
CA ARG A 97 -28.46 -12.31 -7.84
C ARG A 97 -28.68 -12.35 -9.37
N ASN A 98 -27.60 -12.26 -10.14
CA ASN A 98 -27.58 -12.22 -11.61
C ASN A 98 -28.15 -10.94 -12.25
N VAL A 99 -28.32 -9.86 -11.48
CA VAL A 99 -28.65 -8.54 -11.99
C VAL A 99 -27.44 -7.62 -11.86
N PRO A 100 -26.84 -7.16 -12.98
CA PRO A 100 -25.70 -6.24 -12.94
C PRO A 100 -26.05 -4.92 -12.24
N PHE A 101 -25.15 -4.42 -11.40
CA PHE A 101 -25.34 -3.19 -10.63
C PHE A 101 -25.74 -2.00 -11.50
N MET A 102 -25.05 -1.77 -12.61
CA MET A 102 -25.37 -0.67 -13.53
C MET A 102 -26.81 -0.72 -14.04
N LYS A 103 -27.36 -1.93 -14.25
CA LYS A 103 -28.77 -2.12 -14.65
C LYS A 103 -29.74 -1.83 -13.50
N ILE A 104 -29.35 -2.09 -12.25
CA ILE A 104 -30.12 -1.72 -11.06
C ILE A 104 -30.17 -0.20 -10.92
N MET A 105 -29.02 0.46 -11.07
CA MET A 105 -28.93 1.93 -11.01
C MET A 105 -29.73 2.60 -12.13
N GLU A 106 -29.70 2.04 -13.35
CA GLU A 106 -30.53 2.50 -14.47
C GLU A 106 -32.03 2.38 -14.17
N LYS A 107 -32.48 1.18 -13.79
CA LYS A 107 -33.90 0.92 -13.53
C LYS A 107 -34.46 1.70 -12.36
N SER A 108 -33.63 2.01 -11.37
CA SER A 108 -34.01 2.83 -10.21
C SER A 108 -33.88 4.33 -10.47
N GLY A 109 -33.40 4.74 -11.65
CA GLY A 109 -33.21 6.16 -12.01
C GLY A 109 -32.10 6.83 -11.20
N ARG A 110 -31.06 6.08 -10.80
CA ARG A 110 -29.95 6.52 -9.96
C ARG A 110 -28.59 6.50 -10.67
N LEU A 111 -28.55 6.38 -12.02
CA LEU A 111 -27.27 6.38 -12.76
C LEU A 111 -26.44 7.64 -12.52
N ASP A 112 -27.09 8.78 -12.27
CA ASP A 112 -26.46 10.06 -11.92
C ASP A 112 -25.75 10.04 -10.56
N GLN A 113 -26.03 9.06 -9.72
CA GLN A 113 -25.36 8.84 -8.43
C GLN A 113 -24.09 8.00 -8.57
N VAL A 114 -23.85 7.37 -9.72
CA VAL A 114 -22.66 6.53 -9.92
C VAL A 114 -21.49 7.40 -10.37
N VAL A 115 -20.39 7.36 -9.61
CA VAL A 115 -19.14 8.05 -9.93
C VAL A 115 -18.07 7.02 -10.29
N MET A 116 -17.67 7.03 -11.56
CA MET A 116 -16.64 6.14 -12.08
C MET A 116 -15.25 6.72 -11.86
N LEU A 117 -14.46 6.05 -11.03
CA LEU A 117 -13.08 6.42 -10.72
C LEU A 117 -12.10 5.78 -11.71
N ARG A 118 -10.93 6.41 -11.88
CA ARG A 118 -9.81 5.96 -12.74
C ARG A 118 -8.47 5.86 -12.00
N GLY A 119 -8.33 6.53 -10.86
CA GLY A 119 -7.09 6.66 -10.11
C GLY A 119 -6.49 8.06 -10.14
N GLY A 120 -5.89 8.45 -9.01
CA GLY A 120 -5.30 9.76 -8.78
C GLY A 120 -6.30 10.85 -8.40
N GLU A 121 -7.61 10.57 -8.42
CA GLU A 121 -8.60 11.49 -7.89
C GLU A 121 -8.38 11.71 -6.39
N ARG A 122 -8.58 12.94 -5.93
CA ARG A 122 -8.56 13.32 -4.51
C ARG A 122 -9.93 13.83 -4.12
N ILE A 123 -10.61 13.09 -3.26
CA ILE A 123 -12.03 13.30 -2.97
C ILE A 123 -12.18 13.77 -1.51
N PRO A 124 -12.81 14.92 -1.27
CA PRO A 124 -13.03 15.41 0.08
C PRO A 124 -14.10 14.59 0.80
N VAL A 125 -13.77 14.15 2.02
CA VAL A 125 -14.64 13.38 2.92
C VAL A 125 -14.55 14.04 4.30
N GLY A 126 -15.44 14.99 4.58
CA GLY A 126 -15.38 15.76 5.83
C GLY A 126 -14.02 16.45 6.01
N PRO A 127 -13.28 16.16 7.09
CA PRO A 127 -11.94 16.70 7.31
C PRO A 127 -10.83 16.01 6.48
N TYR A 128 -11.13 14.87 5.84
CA TYR A 128 -10.16 14.07 5.11
C TYR A 128 -10.14 14.37 3.61
N LEU A 129 -9.00 14.14 2.98
CA LEU A 129 -8.84 14.15 1.53
C LEU A 129 -8.33 12.78 1.08
N LEU A 130 -9.21 11.95 0.52
CA LEU A 130 -8.89 10.59 0.13
C LEU A 130 -8.37 10.55 -1.31
N GLU A 131 -7.13 10.10 -1.49
CA GLU A 131 -6.57 9.76 -2.79
C GLU A 131 -7.02 8.37 -3.22
N VAL A 132 -7.54 8.24 -4.44
CA VAL A 132 -7.90 6.97 -5.05
C VAL A 132 -6.66 6.36 -5.70
N ILE A 133 -6.23 5.20 -5.23
CA ILE A 133 -5.10 4.46 -5.78
C ILE A 133 -5.65 3.17 -6.42
N PRO A 134 -5.64 3.02 -7.75
CA PRO A 134 -6.00 1.76 -8.38
C PRO A 134 -5.02 0.69 -7.94
N THR A 135 -5.53 -0.46 -7.52
CA THR A 135 -4.76 -1.61 -7.05
C THR A 135 -5.24 -2.94 -7.62
N PRO A 136 -5.51 -3.05 -8.94
CA PRO A 136 -6.05 -4.27 -9.53
C PRO A 136 -5.16 -5.48 -9.25
N GLY A 137 -5.78 -6.64 -9.07
CA GLY A 137 -5.09 -7.91 -8.90
C GLY A 137 -5.90 -8.92 -8.10
N HIS A 138 -6.54 -8.48 -7.01
CA HIS A 138 -7.51 -9.30 -6.30
C HIS A 138 -8.79 -9.44 -7.16
N THR A 139 -9.30 -8.31 -7.67
CA THR A 139 -10.20 -8.21 -8.80
C THR A 139 -9.70 -7.17 -9.81
N ARG A 140 -10.42 -6.96 -10.92
CA ARG A 140 -9.96 -6.13 -12.04
C ARG A 140 -9.91 -4.63 -11.75
N GLY A 141 -10.63 -4.15 -10.74
CA GLY A 141 -10.80 -2.73 -10.47
C GLY A 141 -10.62 -2.36 -9.01
N ASP A 142 -9.87 -3.17 -8.25
CA ASP A 142 -9.62 -2.85 -6.84
C ASP A 142 -9.04 -1.44 -6.70
N ILE A 143 -9.43 -0.77 -5.63
CA ILE A 143 -8.83 0.49 -5.21
C ILE A 143 -8.44 0.42 -3.75
N CYS A 144 -7.35 1.08 -3.43
CA CYS A 144 -7.10 1.58 -2.08
C CYS A 144 -7.48 3.06 -2.01
N LEU A 145 -7.83 3.51 -0.81
CA LEU A 145 -8.01 4.93 -0.50
C LEU A 145 -6.95 5.35 0.50
N TYR A 146 -6.23 6.43 0.21
CA TYR A 146 -5.14 6.89 1.06
C TYR A 146 -5.39 8.33 1.55
N GLU A 147 -5.32 8.52 2.86
CA GLU A 147 -5.38 9.82 3.52
C GLU A 147 -3.96 10.26 3.89
N HIS A 148 -3.50 11.37 3.33
CA HIS A 148 -2.10 11.80 3.40
C HIS A 148 -1.69 12.39 4.74
N HIS A 149 -2.58 13.08 5.46
CA HIS A 149 -2.22 13.83 6.65
C HIS A 149 -1.89 12.91 7.83
N ASN A 150 -2.77 11.95 8.09
CA ASN A 150 -2.67 10.97 9.15
C ASN A 150 -2.08 9.64 8.66
N ARG A 151 -1.75 9.53 7.36
CA ARG A 151 -1.07 8.37 6.76
C ARG A 151 -1.87 7.08 6.90
N ILE A 152 -3.15 7.15 6.53
CA ILE A 152 -4.13 6.08 6.68
C ILE A 152 -4.36 5.44 5.32
N LEU A 153 -4.20 4.13 5.23
CA LEU A 153 -4.51 3.35 4.03
C LEU A 153 -5.73 2.47 4.28
N PHE A 154 -6.82 2.73 3.57
CA PHE A 154 -7.92 1.78 3.43
C PHE A 154 -7.60 0.87 2.26
N SER A 155 -7.24 -0.39 2.55
CA SER A 155 -6.67 -1.29 1.53
C SER A 155 -7.70 -2.15 0.80
N GLY A 156 -8.94 -2.21 1.31
CA GLY A 156 -9.88 -3.26 0.94
C GLY A 156 -9.18 -4.61 1.07
N ASP A 157 -9.25 -5.41 0.01
CA ASP A 157 -8.62 -6.72 -0.04
C ASP A 157 -7.27 -6.70 -0.76
N THR A 158 -6.60 -5.55 -0.84
CA THR A 158 -5.27 -5.47 -1.47
C THR A 158 -4.16 -5.91 -0.51
N ALA A 159 -4.23 -5.47 0.75
CA ALA A 159 -3.21 -5.73 1.76
C ALA A 159 -3.87 -5.90 3.14
N PHE A 160 -3.40 -6.89 3.90
CA PHE A 160 -3.91 -7.20 5.23
C PHE A 160 -2.81 -7.06 6.28
N PRO A 161 -3.17 -6.71 7.53
CA PRO A 161 -2.30 -6.86 8.66
C PRO A 161 -1.85 -8.32 8.81
N SER A 162 -0.54 -8.53 8.80
CA SER A 162 0.11 -9.83 8.93
C SER A 162 0.99 -9.86 10.16
N SER A 163 0.89 -10.91 10.97
CA SER A 163 1.84 -11.12 12.07
C SER A 163 3.13 -11.75 11.53
N PRO A 164 4.26 -11.70 12.26
CA PRO A 164 5.47 -12.39 11.86
C PRO A 164 5.32 -13.92 11.70
N THR A 165 4.25 -14.50 12.25
CA THR A 165 3.98 -15.94 12.23
C THR A 165 2.87 -16.35 11.26
N GLU A 166 2.08 -15.40 10.77
CA GLU A 166 0.94 -15.66 9.87
C GLU A 166 0.87 -14.59 8.78
N ASN A 167 1.18 -15.00 7.56
CA ASN A 167 1.06 -14.17 6.38
C ASN A 167 -0.36 -14.31 5.81
N ILE A 168 -1.21 -13.34 6.14
CA ILE A 168 -2.54 -13.22 5.54
C ILE A 168 -2.36 -12.46 4.22
N LEU A 169 -2.52 -13.17 3.11
CA LEU A 169 -2.40 -12.61 1.77
C LEU A 169 -3.77 -12.53 1.13
N SER A 170 -3.92 -11.54 0.26
CA SER A 170 -5.05 -11.48 -0.63
C SER A 170 -4.92 -12.54 -1.71
N ASP A 171 -5.87 -13.46 -1.74
CA ASP A 171 -5.98 -14.44 -2.82
C ASP A 171 -6.63 -13.77 -4.03
N ALA A 172 -5.97 -13.84 -5.19
CA ALA A 172 -6.58 -13.36 -6.43
C ALA A 172 -7.88 -14.13 -6.74
N ASP A 173 -8.95 -13.41 -7.07
CA ASP A 173 -10.21 -14.01 -7.48
C ASP A 173 -10.00 -14.96 -8.67
N LYS A 174 -10.65 -16.13 -8.65
CA LYS A 174 -10.44 -17.18 -9.65
C LYS A 174 -10.78 -16.77 -11.08
N GLN A 175 -11.65 -15.79 -11.26
CA GLN A 175 -12.12 -15.33 -12.57
C GLN A 175 -11.63 -13.92 -12.91
N LEU A 176 -11.57 -13.05 -11.91
CA LEU A 176 -11.29 -11.63 -12.07
C LEU A 176 -9.89 -11.23 -11.61
N GLY A 177 -9.21 -12.08 -10.86
CA GLY A 177 -7.90 -11.81 -10.29
C GLY A 177 -6.75 -12.04 -11.26
N ASN A 178 -5.62 -11.41 -10.94
CA ASN A 178 -4.37 -11.52 -11.68
C ASN A 178 -3.18 -11.24 -10.76
N MET A 179 -2.35 -12.26 -10.52
CA MET A 179 -1.22 -12.14 -9.59
C MET A 179 -0.16 -11.14 -10.04
N ASP A 180 0.12 -11.01 -11.35
CA ASP A 180 1.11 -10.03 -11.84
C ASP A 180 0.64 -8.59 -11.58
N GLN A 181 -0.66 -8.33 -11.79
CA GLN A 181 -1.27 -7.04 -11.45
C GLN A 181 -1.25 -6.80 -9.94
N GLN A 182 -1.53 -7.83 -9.15
CA GLN A 182 -1.52 -7.74 -7.69
C GLN A 182 -0.14 -7.38 -7.15
N VAL A 183 0.92 -8.02 -7.67
CA VAL A 183 2.31 -7.67 -7.37
C VAL A 183 2.60 -6.22 -7.76
N ALA A 184 2.21 -5.80 -8.96
CA ALA A 184 2.43 -4.43 -9.43
C ALA A 184 1.66 -3.39 -8.60
N SER A 185 0.48 -3.75 -8.09
CA SER A 185 -0.35 -2.91 -7.22
C SER A 185 0.24 -2.78 -5.83
N LEU A 186 0.70 -3.87 -5.22
CA LEU A 186 1.42 -3.83 -3.96
C LEU A 186 2.75 -3.06 -4.08
N ALA A 187 3.49 -3.25 -5.18
CA ALA A 187 4.71 -2.47 -5.49
C ALA A 187 4.44 -0.97 -5.51
N ARG A 188 3.29 -0.53 -6.05
CA ARG A 188 2.86 0.88 -6.06
C ARG A 188 2.60 1.42 -4.66
N LEU A 189 2.19 0.58 -3.72
CA LEU A 189 1.89 0.96 -2.34
C LEU A 189 3.15 1.01 -1.45
N VAL A 190 4.17 0.19 -1.72
CA VAL A 190 5.41 0.12 -0.91
C VAL A 190 6.06 1.50 -0.63
N PRO A 191 6.13 2.44 -1.60
CA PRO A 191 6.65 3.80 -1.35
C PRO A 191 5.87 4.63 -0.33
N TYR A 192 4.59 4.35 -0.10
CA TYR A 192 3.74 5.17 0.76
C TYR A 192 4.19 5.07 2.23
N ALA A 193 4.16 6.20 2.93
CA ALA A 193 4.32 6.22 4.38
C ALA A 193 2.97 5.90 5.01
N VAL A 194 2.76 4.65 5.42
CA VAL A 194 1.50 4.21 6.01
C VAL A 194 1.72 3.96 7.50
N ASP A 195 1.01 4.68 8.35
CA ASP A 195 1.01 4.45 9.79
C ASP A 195 -0.09 3.46 10.17
N PHE A 196 -1.26 3.60 9.56
CA PHE A 196 -2.46 2.84 9.86
C PHE A 196 -2.96 2.11 8.62
N LEU A 197 -3.15 0.80 8.75
CA LEU A 197 -3.71 -0.05 7.69
C LEU A 197 -5.11 -0.49 8.11
N LEU A 198 -6.11 -0.09 7.34
CA LEU A 198 -7.53 -0.35 7.55
C LEU A 198 -8.03 -1.32 6.46
N PRO A 199 -7.99 -2.64 6.69
CA PRO A 199 -8.28 -3.66 5.68
C PRO A 199 -9.77 -3.92 5.46
N GLY A 200 -10.08 -4.56 4.33
CA GLY A 200 -11.42 -5.08 4.04
C GLY A 200 -11.86 -6.19 5.01
N HIS A 201 -10.91 -6.93 5.58
CA HIS A 201 -11.18 -8.03 6.51
C HIS A 201 -10.20 -8.06 7.68
N GLY A 202 -10.64 -8.64 8.80
CA GLY A 202 -9.84 -8.78 10.01
C GLY A 202 -9.56 -7.48 10.76
N MET A 203 -8.67 -7.54 11.75
CA MET A 203 -8.37 -6.41 12.63
C MET A 203 -7.47 -5.38 11.94
N PRO A 204 -7.77 -4.06 12.02
CA PRO A 204 -6.87 -3.01 11.56
C PRO A 204 -5.51 -3.01 12.26
N ALA A 205 -4.47 -2.56 11.53
CA ALA A 205 -3.17 -2.28 12.13
C ALA A 205 -3.10 -0.82 12.58
N PHE A 206 -2.95 -0.62 13.88
CA PHE A 206 -2.86 0.72 14.49
C PHE A 206 -1.42 1.26 14.60
N SER A 207 -0.44 0.50 14.12
CA SER A 207 0.95 0.90 13.93
C SER A 207 1.55 0.11 12.77
N ASP A 208 2.70 0.57 12.28
CA ASP A 208 3.54 -0.18 11.32
C ASP A 208 2.79 -0.59 10.03
N GLY A 209 1.77 0.17 9.62
CA GLY A 209 0.98 -0.13 8.43
C GLY A 209 1.82 -0.33 7.16
N GLY A 210 2.89 0.45 7.02
CA GLY A 210 3.85 0.32 5.91
C GLY A 210 4.61 -1.01 5.91
N ASP A 211 4.86 -1.60 7.08
CA ASP A 211 5.52 -2.91 7.20
C ASP A 211 4.57 -4.03 6.79
N HIS A 212 3.27 -3.90 7.08
CA HIS A 212 2.26 -4.83 6.58
C HIS A 212 2.11 -4.75 5.05
N VAL A 213 2.10 -3.56 4.47
CA VAL A 213 2.10 -3.36 3.01
C VAL A 213 3.36 -3.97 2.38
N LEU A 214 4.52 -3.73 2.97
CA LEU A 214 5.78 -4.31 2.52
C LEU A 214 5.77 -5.83 2.61
N ASN A 215 5.28 -6.41 3.71
CA ASN A 215 5.19 -7.86 3.85
C ASN A 215 4.25 -8.48 2.81
N ALA A 216 3.08 -7.86 2.59
CA ALA A 216 2.16 -8.29 1.54
C ALA A 216 2.85 -8.28 0.17
N TYR A 217 3.57 -7.20 -0.19
CA TYR A 217 4.34 -7.15 -1.43
C TYR A 217 5.38 -8.28 -1.53
N ILE A 218 6.20 -8.47 -0.50
CA ILE A 218 7.29 -9.46 -0.50
C ILE A 218 6.74 -10.86 -0.68
N GLU A 219 5.72 -11.24 0.09
CA GLU A 219 5.17 -12.59 0.09
C GLU A 219 4.40 -12.89 -1.21
N THR A 220 3.61 -11.93 -1.71
CA THR A 220 2.93 -12.06 -3.01
C THR A 220 3.93 -12.11 -4.16
N ARG A 221 5.03 -11.33 -4.11
CA ARG A 221 6.08 -11.42 -5.15
C ARG A 221 6.79 -12.77 -5.10
N LYS A 222 7.11 -13.30 -3.91
CA LYS A 222 7.73 -14.64 -3.75
C LYS A 222 6.88 -15.75 -4.37
N SER A 223 5.54 -15.64 -4.39
CA SER A 223 4.70 -16.69 -4.97
C SER A 223 4.77 -16.78 -6.49
N VAL A 224 5.32 -15.77 -7.17
CA VAL A 224 5.45 -15.71 -8.64
C VAL A 224 6.88 -15.50 -9.13
N GLU A 225 7.85 -15.44 -8.23
CA GLU A 225 9.26 -15.16 -8.51
C GLU A 225 10.13 -16.37 -8.17
N GLU A 226 11.03 -16.75 -9.08
CA GLU A 226 11.93 -17.88 -8.88
C GLU A 226 13.12 -17.51 -7.99
N ASP A 227 13.62 -16.27 -8.10
CA ASP A 227 14.73 -15.79 -7.28
C ASP A 227 14.22 -15.22 -5.94
N PRO A 228 14.44 -15.90 -4.79
CA PRO A 228 13.90 -15.46 -3.51
C PRO A 228 14.50 -14.12 -3.02
N ARG A 229 15.57 -13.63 -3.65
CA ARG A 229 16.21 -12.34 -3.34
C ARG A 229 15.50 -11.17 -4.01
N GLN A 230 14.97 -11.41 -5.21
CA GLN A 230 14.42 -10.37 -6.08
C GLN A 230 13.30 -9.53 -5.42
N PRO A 231 12.34 -10.11 -4.67
CA PRO A 231 11.34 -9.32 -3.94
C PRO A 231 11.97 -8.25 -3.02
N TYR A 232 13.02 -8.63 -2.29
CA TYR A 232 13.70 -7.73 -1.37
C TYR A 232 14.53 -6.68 -2.10
N LEU A 233 15.19 -7.04 -3.20
CA LEU A 233 15.97 -6.09 -4.02
C LEU A 233 15.07 -5.02 -4.63
N ASP A 234 13.92 -5.43 -5.18
CA ASP A 234 12.96 -4.51 -5.77
C ASP A 234 12.32 -3.62 -4.70
N ALA A 235 11.92 -4.18 -3.56
CA ALA A 235 11.43 -3.40 -2.42
C ALA A 235 12.45 -2.36 -1.96
N ALA A 236 13.72 -2.76 -1.80
CA ALA A 236 14.79 -1.86 -1.37
C ALA A 236 14.99 -0.69 -2.34
N ARG A 237 14.94 -0.96 -3.66
CA ARG A 237 15.04 0.07 -4.69
C ARG A 237 13.87 1.05 -4.61
N MET A 238 12.64 0.54 -4.54
CA MET A 238 11.43 1.38 -4.42
C MET A 238 11.45 2.25 -3.16
N LEU A 239 11.90 1.69 -2.03
CA LEU A 239 12.02 2.42 -0.77
C LEU A 239 13.13 3.47 -0.80
N SER A 240 14.27 3.17 -1.42
CA SER A 240 15.36 4.14 -1.60
C SER A 240 14.90 5.33 -2.44
N GLU A 241 14.26 5.06 -3.59
CA GLU A 241 13.69 6.09 -4.46
C GLU A 241 12.61 6.93 -3.78
N ALA A 242 11.85 6.32 -2.86
CA ALA A 242 10.84 6.99 -2.04
C ALA A 242 11.42 7.80 -0.86
N GLY A 243 12.75 7.86 -0.70
CA GLY A 243 13.39 8.56 0.42
C GLY A 243 13.18 7.85 1.76
N ARG A 244 13.10 6.52 1.76
CA ARG A 244 12.96 5.64 2.94
C ARG A 244 14.20 4.74 3.12
N PRO A 245 15.41 5.32 3.22
CA PRO A 245 16.67 4.56 3.16
C PRO A 245 16.84 3.55 4.30
N GLU A 246 16.29 3.80 5.49
CA GLU A 246 16.36 2.85 6.62
C GLU A 246 15.60 1.55 6.30
N LYS A 247 14.40 1.67 5.72
CA LYS A 247 13.60 0.51 5.29
C LYS A 247 14.24 -0.19 4.08
N ALA A 248 14.86 0.56 3.17
CA ALA A 248 15.64 -0.03 2.09
C ALA A 248 16.82 -0.87 2.62
N LEU A 249 17.53 -0.40 3.66
CA LEU A 249 18.60 -1.16 4.31
C LEU A 249 18.10 -2.49 4.92
N GLU A 250 16.93 -2.49 5.55
CA GLU A 250 16.29 -3.71 6.05
C GLU A 250 16.09 -4.73 4.90
N CYS A 251 15.54 -4.28 3.77
CA CYS A 251 15.36 -5.13 2.60
C CYS A 251 16.68 -5.63 2.00
N TYR A 252 17.71 -4.78 1.87
CA TYR A 252 19.03 -5.23 1.42
C TYR A 252 19.66 -6.25 2.37
N ASN A 253 19.46 -6.09 3.69
CA ASN A 253 19.91 -7.08 4.67
C ASN A 253 19.20 -8.42 4.46
N MET A 254 17.90 -8.43 4.21
CA MET A 254 17.15 -9.66 3.92
C MET A 254 17.63 -10.34 2.63
N ALA A 255 17.89 -9.59 1.56
CA ALA A 255 18.48 -10.13 0.33
C ALA A 255 19.86 -10.75 0.58
N LEU A 256 20.70 -10.10 1.39
CA LEU A 256 22.04 -10.56 1.75
C LEU A 256 22.05 -11.74 2.73
N MET A 257 20.98 -11.95 3.50
CA MET A 257 20.83 -13.17 4.30
C MET A 257 20.63 -14.41 3.40
N LEU A 258 19.99 -14.23 2.25
CA LEU A 258 19.78 -15.29 1.25
C LEU A 258 21.02 -15.53 0.40
N ASP A 259 21.73 -14.46 0.02
CA ASP A 259 23.01 -14.53 -0.68
C ASP A 259 23.99 -13.46 -0.18
N PRO A 260 24.87 -13.82 0.78
CA PRO A 260 25.83 -12.89 1.36
C PRO A 260 26.87 -12.33 0.36
N ALA A 261 26.99 -12.95 -0.83
CA ALA A 261 27.92 -12.56 -1.87
C ALA A 261 27.25 -11.77 -3.01
N ASN A 262 25.95 -11.48 -2.91
CA ASN A 262 25.23 -10.71 -3.92
C ASN A 262 25.82 -9.29 -4.06
N VAL A 263 26.58 -9.08 -5.14
CA VAL A 263 27.32 -7.82 -5.36
C VAL A 263 26.36 -6.63 -5.51
N GLU A 264 25.24 -6.81 -6.19
CA GLU A 264 24.24 -5.76 -6.38
C GLU A 264 23.70 -5.27 -5.02
N ALA A 265 23.26 -6.18 -4.16
CA ALA A 265 22.77 -5.86 -2.82
C ALA A 265 23.84 -5.19 -1.96
N LEU A 266 25.09 -5.67 -2.02
CA LEU A 266 26.22 -5.07 -1.28
C LEU A 266 26.50 -3.63 -1.75
N VAL A 267 26.51 -3.39 -3.07
CA VAL A 267 26.72 -2.04 -3.63
C VAL A 267 25.63 -1.11 -3.15
N TYR A 268 24.37 -1.46 -3.34
CA TYR A 268 23.27 -0.57 -2.97
C TYR A 268 23.15 -0.36 -1.46
N LYS A 269 23.39 -1.40 -0.64
CA LYS A 269 23.48 -1.25 0.81
C LYS A 269 24.55 -0.22 1.21
N ALA A 270 25.75 -0.33 0.66
CA ALA A 270 26.85 0.58 0.98
C ALA A 270 26.59 2.01 0.49
N THR A 271 25.96 2.17 -0.68
CA THR A 271 25.50 3.47 -1.18
C THR A 271 24.47 4.08 -0.24
N THR A 272 23.45 3.32 0.17
CA THR A 272 22.42 3.78 1.11
C THR A 272 23.01 4.16 2.47
N LEU A 273 23.98 3.38 2.98
CA LEU A 273 24.73 3.74 4.19
C LEU A 273 25.52 5.04 4.04
N THR A 274 26.07 5.31 2.84
CA THR A 274 26.77 6.57 2.55
C THR A 274 25.81 7.74 2.58
N GLU A 275 24.61 7.60 2.01
CA GLU A 275 23.55 8.63 2.04
C GLU A 275 23.08 8.92 3.48
N LEU A 276 23.01 7.88 4.31
CA LEU A 276 22.71 7.99 5.75
C LEU A 276 23.91 8.42 6.61
N SER A 277 25.03 8.78 6.00
CA SER A 277 26.27 9.20 6.69
C SER A 277 26.93 8.12 7.59
N HIS A 278 26.57 6.85 7.41
CA HIS A 278 27.24 5.69 8.01
C HIS A 278 28.48 5.29 7.20
N TYR A 279 29.41 6.24 7.05
CA TYR A 279 30.53 6.13 6.12
C TYR A 279 31.50 4.97 6.44
N ASP A 280 31.79 4.71 7.70
CA ASP A 280 32.73 3.64 8.09
C ASP A 280 32.21 2.26 7.70
N GLU A 281 30.93 1.98 7.93
CA GLU A 281 30.27 0.73 7.52
C GLU A 281 30.20 0.60 5.99
N ALA A 282 29.87 1.70 5.30
CA ALA A 282 29.88 1.73 3.84
C ALA A 282 31.27 1.39 3.28
N LEU A 283 32.33 1.97 3.85
CA LEU A 283 33.71 1.69 3.43
C LEU A 283 34.12 0.24 3.64
N GLU A 284 33.71 -0.38 4.75
CA GLU A 284 33.97 -1.80 4.96
C GLU A 284 33.37 -2.65 3.83
N ILE A 285 32.11 -2.39 3.47
CA ILE A 285 31.42 -3.10 2.41
C ILE A 285 32.07 -2.83 1.05
N PHE A 286 32.32 -1.57 0.67
CA PHE A 286 32.99 -1.25 -0.59
C PHE A 286 34.37 -1.90 -0.70
N ASN A 287 35.15 -1.93 0.39
CA ASN A 287 36.44 -2.62 0.41
C ASN A 287 36.29 -4.13 0.20
N ARG A 288 35.22 -4.76 0.73
CA ARG A 288 34.93 -6.18 0.48
C ARG A 288 34.57 -6.43 -0.98
N ILE A 289 33.74 -5.58 -1.58
CA ILE A 289 33.36 -5.68 -3.00
C ILE A 289 34.61 -5.54 -3.89
N LEU A 290 35.43 -4.51 -3.67
CA LEU A 290 36.60 -4.23 -4.51
C LEU A 290 37.74 -5.25 -4.34
N LYS A 291 37.72 -6.09 -3.29
CA LYS A 291 38.64 -7.23 -3.19
C LYS A 291 38.33 -8.34 -4.21
N VAL A 292 37.06 -8.49 -4.60
CA VAL A 292 36.60 -9.54 -5.53
C VAL A 292 36.33 -8.99 -6.93
N ALA A 293 35.91 -7.72 -7.02
CA ALA A 293 35.62 -7.00 -8.26
C ALA A 293 36.35 -5.65 -8.24
N PRO A 294 37.69 -5.64 -8.44
CA PRO A 294 38.52 -4.43 -8.28
C PRO A 294 38.18 -3.30 -9.25
N ASP A 295 37.59 -3.64 -10.39
CA ASP A 295 37.25 -2.69 -11.46
C ASP A 295 35.75 -2.29 -11.45
N LEU A 296 34.99 -2.65 -10.41
CA LEU A 296 33.57 -2.28 -10.30
C LEU A 296 33.42 -0.79 -10.00
N LEU A 297 33.10 -0.02 -11.05
CA LEU A 297 33.07 1.43 -11.01
C LEU A 297 32.11 1.98 -9.94
N GLU A 298 30.94 1.38 -9.80
CA GLU A 298 29.91 1.78 -8.83
C GLU A 298 30.45 1.71 -7.40
N ALA A 299 31.16 0.63 -7.05
CA ALA A 299 31.79 0.48 -5.74
C ALA A 299 32.96 1.44 -5.52
N MET A 300 33.73 1.75 -6.58
CA MET A 300 34.81 2.75 -6.50
C MET A 300 34.26 4.16 -6.26
N MET A 301 33.19 4.53 -6.97
CA MET A 301 32.50 5.81 -6.80
C MET A 301 31.91 5.93 -5.39
N GLY A 302 31.17 4.91 -4.95
CA GLY A 302 30.60 4.88 -3.60
C GLY A 302 31.67 4.97 -2.51
N LYS A 303 32.78 4.24 -2.65
CA LYS A 303 33.93 4.33 -1.74
C LYS A 303 34.51 5.74 -1.69
N GLY A 304 34.67 6.39 -2.84
CA GLY A 304 35.19 7.75 -2.90
C GLY A 304 34.27 8.77 -2.22
N PHE A 305 32.96 8.66 -2.40
CA PHE A 305 32.00 9.51 -1.69
C PHE A 305 32.00 9.26 -0.19
N ALA A 306 32.07 8.00 0.27
CA ALA A 306 32.19 7.69 1.69
C ALA A 306 33.49 8.23 2.31
N LEU A 307 34.63 8.15 1.59
CA LEU A 307 35.90 8.76 2.02
C LEU A 307 35.80 10.29 2.12
N MET A 308 35.14 10.94 1.14
CA MET A 308 34.90 12.38 1.20
C MET A 308 34.02 12.76 2.40
N GLY A 309 32.98 11.97 2.70
CA GLY A 309 32.12 12.16 3.88
C GLY A 309 32.89 12.09 5.21
N LEU A 310 33.94 11.26 5.28
CA LEU A 310 34.87 11.19 6.42
C LEU A 310 35.96 12.27 6.43
N GLY A 311 35.97 13.18 5.44
CA GLY A 311 37.04 14.18 5.28
C GLY A 311 38.37 13.63 4.75
N ARG A 312 38.40 12.37 4.30
CA ARG A 312 39.58 11.69 3.74
C ARG A 312 39.70 11.93 2.23
N VAL A 313 39.68 13.21 1.84
CA VAL A 313 39.61 13.65 0.44
C VAL A 313 40.81 13.18 -0.37
N ASP A 314 42.01 13.24 0.20
CA ASP A 314 43.23 12.78 -0.48
C ASP A 314 43.14 11.30 -0.87
N GLU A 315 42.62 10.45 0.02
CA GLU A 315 42.44 9.03 -0.28
C GLU A 315 41.38 8.79 -1.35
N ALA A 316 40.30 9.57 -1.34
CA ALA A 316 39.26 9.49 -2.38
C ALA A 316 39.82 9.83 -3.76
N LEU A 317 40.64 10.89 -3.87
CA LEU A 317 41.22 11.34 -5.14
C LEU A 317 42.29 10.38 -5.69
N GLN A 318 42.88 9.53 -4.85
CA GLN A 318 43.79 8.46 -5.30
C GLN A 318 43.04 7.24 -5.87
N LEU A 319 41.71 7.14 -5.70
CA LEU A 319 40.95 6.04 -6.28
C LEU A 319 40.96 6.16 -7.82
N PRO A 320 41.25 5.07 -8.56
CA PRO A 320 41.30 5.13 -10.01
C PRO A 320 39.96 5.60 -10.59
N GLY A 321 40.01 6.54 -11.54
CA GLY A 321 38.82 7.09 -12.19
C GLY A 321 37.94 8.02 -11.33
N PHE A 322 38.05 8.02 -10.01
CA PHE A 322 37.18 8.82 -9.13
C PHE A 322 37.35 10.33 -9.37
N ALA A 323 38.58 10.83 -9.37
CA ALA A 323 38.84 12.26 -9.57
C ALA A 323 38.41 12.78 -10.95
N ALA A 324 38.43 11.92 -11.98
CA ALA A 324 37.97 12.27 -13.32
C ALA A 324 36.44 12.35 -13.37
N ARG A 325 35.76 11.34 -12.81
CA ARG A 325 34.30 11.27 -12.71
C ARG A 325 33.72 12.37 -11.84
N LEU A 326 34.36 12.70 -10.72
CA LEU A 326 33.91 13.78 -9.84
C LEU A 326 33.80 15.10 -10.62
N LYS A 327 34.74 15.40 -11.52
CA LYS A 327 34.70 16.59 -12.39
C LYS A 327 33.58 16.60 -13.42
N GLU A 328 32.97 15.44 -13.73
CA GLU A 328 31.80 15.37 -14.62
C GLU A 328 30.49 15.67 -13.86
N LEU A 329 30.52 15.61 -12.52
CA LEU A 329 29.34 15.75 -11.64
C LEU A 329 29.20 17.16 -11.02
N VAL A 330 30.24 18.00 -11.11
CA VAL A 330 30.27 19.41 -10.65
C VAL A 330 30.53 20.35 -11.81
#